data_AF-A0A967MUT8-F1
#
_entry.id   AF-A0A967MUT8-F1
#
_cell.length_a   1.000
_cell.length_b   1.000
_cell.length_c   1.000
_cell.angle_alpha   90.00
_cell.angle_beta   90.00
_cell.angle_gamma   90.00
#
_symmetry.space_group_name_H-M   'P 1'
#
loop_
_entity.id
_entity.type
_entity.pdbx_description
1 polymer ?
#
loop_
_entity_poly.entity_id
_entity_poly.type
_entity_poly.pdbx_seq_one_letter_code
_entity_poly.pdbx_strand_id
1 'polypeptide(L)'
;DPYSFMELLRSLDMSRTGFIAISKSGGTAETLLQTLTILPQLSAALGRGNVGRALTVVTEPTDNPLHRIAEQYDLPVLPHDPDVGGRYSVLTTVGMLPSLIAGLDAEAVREGALEILTQTLEAGSPAENLPAQGAAVSIGLERYHGIGTSVMLAYSDRLGSLARWYRQLWAESLGKEGKGTTPIYAA
;
A
#
# COMPACT_ATOMS: atom_id res chain seq x y z
N ASP A 1 15.68 6.21 -1.18
CA ASP A 1 16.90 7.03 -1.28
C ASP A 1 17.66 6.95 0.03
N PRO A 2 18.93 6.51 0.06
CA PRO A 2 19.70 6.33 1.29
C PRO A 2 19.92 7.64 2.06
N TYR A 3 20.08 8.77 1.38
CA TYR A 3 20.28 10.07 2.04
C TYR A 3 19.05 10.45 2.87
N SER A 4 17.87 10.51 2.23
CA SER A 4 16.61 10.89 2.87
C SER A 4 16.23 9.91 4.00
N PHE A 5 16.50 8.62 3.80
CA PHE A 5 16.22 7.59 4.81
C PHE A 5 17.12 7.74 6.05
N MET A 6 18.42 8.01 5.86
CA MET A 6 19.33 8.24 6.99
C MET A 6 19.03 9.52 7.74
N GLU A 7 18.62 10.60 7.05
CA GLU A 7 18.15 11.83 7.71
C GLU A 7 16.91 11.56 8.56
N LEU A 8 15.95 10.80 8.06
CA LEU A 8 14.79 10.36 8.85
C LEU A 8 15.25 9.59 10.09
N LEU A 9 16.10 8.55 9.94
CA LEU A 9 16.55 7.74 11.08
C LEU A 9 17.29 8.56 12.15
N ARG A 10 18.09 9.56 11.75
CA ARG A 10 18.77 10.47 12.69
C ARG A 10 17.81 11.34 13.51
N SER A 11 16.61 11.61 12.99
CA SER A 11 15.59 12.39 13.68
C SER A 11 14.74 11.58 14.67
N LEU A 12 14.87 10.25 14.66
CA LEU A 12 14.02 9.35 15.44
C LEU A 12 14.71 8.91 16.74
N ASP A 13 13.96 8.86 17.82
CA ASP A 13 14.35 8.14 19.04
C ASP A 13 13.96 6.66 18.87
N MET A 14 14.97 5.82 18.62
CA MET A 14 14.78 4.38 18.39
C MET A 14 14.20 3.65 19.60
N SER A 15 14.30 4.19 20.81
CA SER A 15 13.70 3.60 22.01
C SER A 15 12.18 3.83 22.09
N ARG A 16 11.66 4.77 21.29
CA ARG A 16 10.25 5.21 21.29
C ARG A 16 9.57 5.10 19.93
N THR A 17 10.25 4.53 18.94
CA THR A 17 9.75 4.44 17.56
C THR A 17 9.44 3.00 17.19
N GLY A 18 8.25 2.78 16.62
CA GLY A 18 7.85 1.51 16.03
C GLY A 18 7.97 1.53 14.50
N PHE A 19 8.24 0.37 13.92
CA PHE A 19 8.43 0.16 12.49
C PHE A 19 7.54 -0.98 12.00
N ILE A 20 7.05 -0.86 10.76
CA ILE A 20 6.34 -1.93 10.06
C ILE A 20 7.06 -2.16 8.74
N ALA A 21 7.65 -3.34 8.57
CA ALA A 21 8.25 -3.76 7.32
C ALA A 21 7.21 -4.52 6.49
N ILE A 22 6.79 -3.93 5.37
CA ILE A 22 5.75 -4.49 4.49
C ILE A 22 6.35 -4.83 3.14
N SER A 23 6.31 -6.10 2.75
CA SER A 23 6.58 -6.55 1.38
C SER A 23 5.90 -7.90 1.19
N LYS A 24 5.02 -8.02 0.19
CA LYS A 24 4.33 -9.28 -0.10
C LYS A 24 5.34 -10.40 -0.35
N SER A 25 6.24 -10.22 -1.31
CA SER A 25 7.24 -11.24 -1.66
C SER A 25 8.32 -11.43 -0.59
N GLY A 26 8.39 -10.54 0.41
CA GLY A 26 9.51 -10.45 1.35
C GLY A 26 10.86 -10.11 0.70
N GLY A 27 10.89 -9.91 -0.61
CA GLY A 27 12.11 -9.85 -1.44
C GLY A 27 12.38 -8.47 -2.04
N THR A 28 11.52 -7.48 -1.81
CA THR A 28 11.70 -6.13 -2.35
C THR A 28 12.99 -5.54 -1.79
N ALA A 29 13.96 -5.25 -2.67
CA ALA A 29 15.31 -4.85 -2.29
C ALA A 29 15.32 -3.60 -1.39
N GLU A 30 14.51 -2.60 -1.73
CA GLU A 30 14.38 -1.35 -0.98
C GLU A 30 13.87 -1.61 0.44
N THR A 31 12.81 -2.40 0.60
CA THR A 31 12.26 -2.75 1.91
C THR A 31 13.27 -3.56 2.73
N LEU A 32 13.92 -4.56 2.11
CA LEU A 32 14.91 -5.39 2.81
C LEU A 32 16.10 -4.57 3.31
N LEU A 33 16.66 -3.71 2.47
CA LEU A 33 17.79 -2.87 2.84
C LEU A 33 17.42 -1.91 3.98
N GLN A 34 16.23 -1.33 3.96
CA GLN A 34 15.74 -0.47 5.04
C GLN A 34 15.59 -1.25 6.35
N THR A 35 14.97 -2.43 6.32
CA THR A 35 14.82 -3.31 7.49
C THR A 35 16.17 -3.71 8.07
N LEU A 36 17.11 -4.15 7.24
CA LEU A 36 18.48 -4.52 7.65
C LEU A 36 19.27 -3.33 8.22
N THR A 37 18.97 -2.11 7.79
CA THR A 37 19.60 -0.89 8.31
C THR A 37 19.05 -0.52 9.69
N ILE A 38 17.75 -0.75 9.94
CA ILE A 38 17.08 -0.42 11.20
C ILE A 38 17.39 -1.43 12.31
N LEU A 39 17.50 -2.73 11.99
CA LEU A 39 17.66 -3.81 12.97
C LEU A 39 18.83 -3.63 13.95
N PRO A 40 20.07 -3.27 13.53
CA PRO A 40 21.18 -3.04 14.44
C PRO A 40 20.92 -1.85 15.37
N GLN A 41 20.25 -0.80 14.88
CA GLN A 41 19.95 0.41 15.64
C GLN A 41 18.89 0.13 16.71
N LEU A 42 17.82 -0.61 16.37
CA LEU A 42 16.84 -1.08 17.35
C LEU A 42 17.48 -2.00 18.38
N SER A 43 18.36 -2.92 17.95
CA SER A 43 19.06 -3.83 18.86
C SER A 43 19.94 -3.07 19.85
N ALA A 44 20.61 -1.99 19.41
CA ALA A 44 21.41 -1.14 20.27
C ALA A 44 20.56 -0.32 21.27
N ALA A 45 19.39 0.18 20.84
CA ALA A 45 18.53 1.02 21.67
C ALA A 45 17.66 0.22 22.67
N LEU A 46 17.16 -0.95 22.27
CA LEU A 46 16.19 -1.74 23.04
C LEU A 46 16.78 -3.01 23.66
N GLY A 47 17.94 -3.44 23.18
CA GLY A 47 18.48 -4.78 23.41
C GLY A 47 17.89 -5.79 22.43
N ARG A 48 18.73 -6.75 21.98
CA ARG A 48 18.38 -7.71 20.92
C ARG A 48 17.08 -8.47 21.16
N GLY A 49 16.81 -8.90 22.40
CA GLY A 49 15.60 -9.65 22.75
C GLY A 49 14.31 -8.82 22.76
N ASN A 50 14.39 -7.49 22.61
CA ASN A 50 13.23 -6.59 22.65
C ASN A 50 12.89 -6.01 21.27
N VAL A 51 13.62 -6.36 20.21
CA VAL A 51 13.40 -5.79 18.86
C VAL A 51 11.99 -6.08 18.35
N GLY A 52 11.43 -7.27 18.64
CA GLY A 52 10.06 -7.65 18.28
C GLY A 52 8.98 -6.73 18.87
N ARG A 53 9.29 -5.91 19.89
CA ARG A 53 8.36 -4.90 20.43
C ARG A 53 8.25 -3.64 19.56
N ALA A 54 9.24 -3.41 18.69
CA ALA A 54 9.36 -2.19 17.90
C ALA A 54 9.38 -2.43 16.39
N LEU A 55 9.41 -3.68 15.93
CA LEU A 55 9.37 -4.01 14.51
C LEU A 55 8.39 -5.16 14.25
N THR A 56 7.38 -4.90 13.42
CA THR A 56 6.44 -5.91 12.92
C THR A 56 6.65 -6.10 11.42
N VAL A 57 6.49 -7.34 10.95
CA VAL A 57 6.60 -7.70 9.53
C VAL A 57 5.22 -8.03 8.97
N VAL A 58 4.91 -7.54 7.78
CA VAL A 58 3.74 -7.95 6.98
C VAL A 58 4.25 -8.53 5.66
N THR A 59 4.15 -9.85 5.50
CA THR A 59 4.69 -10.58 4.35
C THR A 59 3.84 -11.81 4.04
N GLU A 60 3.95 -12.33 2.82
CA GLU A 60 3.25 -13.56 2.43
C GLU A 60 3.70 -14.73 3.33
N PRO A 61 2.79 -15.66 3.73
CA PRO A 61 3.11 -16.80 4.59
C PRO A 61 3.86 -17.90 3.83
N THR A 62 5.03 -17.56 3.30
CA THR A 62 5.95 -18.42 2.57
C THR A 62 7.37 -18.27 3.10
N ASP A 63 8.26 -19.20 2.76
CA ASP A 63 9.69 -19.01 3.02
C ASP A 63 10.24 -17.91 2.10
N ASN A 64 10.44 -16.72 2.68
CA ASN A 64 10.95 -15.54 1.99
C ASN A 64 11.94 -14.74 2.87
N PRO A 65 12.73 -13.81 2.30
CA PRO A 65 13.79 -13.14 3.03
C PRO A 65 13.31 -12.35 4.27
N LEU A 66 12.17 -11.65 4.19
CA LEU A 66 11.60 -10.97 5.37
C LEU A 66 11.13 -11.96 6.43
N HIS A 67 10.56 -13.10 6.03
CA HIS A 67 10.14 -14.14 6.97
C HIS A 67 11.35 -14.71 7.75
N ARG A 68 12.45 -15.04 7.06
CA ARG A 68 13.68 -15.51 7.70
C ARG A 68 14.30 -14.46 8.65
N ILE A 69 14.24 -13.18 8.28
CA ILE A 69 14.66 -12.08 9.15
C ILE A 69 13.77 -12.03 10.40
N ALA A 70 12.46 -12.17 10.23
CA ALA A 70 11.52 -12.19 11.35
C ALA A 70 11.82 -13.33 12.32
N GLU A 71 12.04 -14.55 11.81
CA GLU A 71 12.44 -15.69 12.64
C GLU A 71 13.76 -15.46 13.37
N GLN A 72 14.78 -14.89 12.70
CA GLN A 72 16.08 -14.63 13.29
C GLN A 72 16.05 -13.61 14.45
N TYR A 73 15.11 -12.68 14.42
CA TYR A 73 14.97 -11.59 15.41
C TYR A 73 13.73 -11.72 16.30
N ASP A 74 13.00 -12.84 16.21
CA ASP A 74 11.75 -13.10 16.93
C ASP A 74 10.72 -11.95 16.74
N LEU A 75 10.54 -11.53 15.49
CA LEU A 75 9.64 -10.43 15.13
C LEU A 75 8.21 -10.95 14.92
N PRO A 76 7.18 -10.21 15.36
CA PRO A 76 5.81 -10.49 14.98
C PRO A 76 5.63 -10.45 13.46
N VAL A 77 4.98 -11.48 12.92
CA VAL A 77 4.64 -11.58 11.49
C VAL A 77 3.12 -11.59 11.33
N LEU A 78 2.61 -10.69 10.51
CA LEU A 78 1.21 -10.70 10.07
C LEU A 78 1.13 -11.13 8.60
N PRO A 79 0.16 -11.98 8.24
CA PRO A 79 0.08 -12.51 6.89
C PRO A 79 -0.36 -11.43 5.90
N HIS A 80 0.37 -11.34 4.78
CA HIS A 80 -0.13 -10.74 3.56
C HIS A 80 -0.85 -11.83 2.75
N ASP A 81 -2.08 -11.54 2.31
CA ASP A 81 -2.86 -12.46 1.49
C ASP A 81 -2.16 -12.73 0.13
N PRO A 82 -1.86 -14.00 -0.21
CA PRO A 82 -1.25 -14.38 -1.50
C PRO A 82 -2.10 -14.01 -2.73
N ASP A 83 -3.42 -13.92 -2.59
CA ASP A 83 -4.32 -13.64 -3.71
C ASP A 83 -4.50 -12.14 -3.96
N VAL A 84 -4.06 -11.29 -3.02
CA VAL A 84 -4.16 -9.83 -3.14
C VAL A 84 -2.87 -9.26 -3.72
N GLY A 85 -2.97 -8.57 -4.86
CA GLY A 85 -1.86 -7.83 -5.45
C GLY A 85 -1.52 -6.55 -4.67
N GLY A 86 -0.25 -6.10 -4.69
CA GLY A 86 0.21 -4.99 -3.86
C GLY A 86 -0.56 -3.67 -4.04
N ARG A 87 -0.87 -3.26 -5.27
CA ARG A 87 -1.67 -2.04 -5.52
C ARG A 87 -3.14 -2.14 -5.07
N TYR A 88 -3.62 -3.35 -4.76
CA TYR A 88 -4.97 -3.62 -4.28
C TYR A 88 -5.01 -3.92 -2.76
N SER A 89 -3.86 -3.93 -2.07
CA SER A 89 -3.79 -4.39 -0.67
C SER A 89 -4.15 -3.32 0.37
N VAL A 90 -4.56 -2.12 -0.05
CA VAL A 90 -4.85 -1.00 0.88
C VAL A 90 -5.93 -1.34 1.92
N LEU A 91 -6.91 -2.18 1.58
CA LEU A 91 -7.98 -2.62 2.49
C LEU A 91 -7.64 -3.86 3.32
N THR A 92 -6.43 -4.42 3.16
CA THR A 92 -5.94 -5.55 3.98
C THR A 92 -5.12 -5.03 5.16
N THR A 93 -4.49 -5.95 5.91
CA THR A 93 -3.50 -5.62 6.95
C THR A 93 -2.47 -4.59 6.49
N VAL A 94 -2.10 -4.56 5.20
CA VAL A 94 -1.12 -3.62 4.65
C VAL A 94 -1.50 -2.16 4.89
N GLY A 95 -2.75 -1.77 4.64
CA GLY A 95 -3.21 -0.40 4.86
C GLY A 95 -4.01 -0.20 6.15
N MET A 96 -4.71 -1.24 6.62
CA MET A 96 -5.56 -1.14 7.81
C MET A 96 -4.75 -1.12 9.11
N LEU A 97 -3.63 -1.83 9.21
CA LEU A 97 -2.77 -1.77 10.40
C LEU A 97 -2.18 -0.37 10.61
N PRO A 98 -1.56 0.29 9.61
CA PRO A 98 -1.13 1.69 9.75
C PRO A 98 -2.28 2.64 10.09
N SER A 99 -3.48 2.40 9.55
CA SER A 99 -4.66 3.23 9.82
C SER A 99 -5.09 3.14 11.29
N LEU A 100 -5.14 1.93 11.85
CA LEU A 100 -5.42 1.71 13.28
C LEU A 100 -4.37 2.38 14.17
N ILE A 101 -3.09 2.30 13.82
CA ILE A 101 -2.00 2.96 14.56
C ILE A 101 -2.13 4.48 14.50
N ALA A 102 -2.61 5.03 13.38
CA ALA A 102 -2.90 6.45 13.23
C ALA A 102 -4.17 6.91 13.97
N GLY A 103 -4.88 5.99 14.66
CA GLY A 103 -6.11 6.29 15.39
C GLY A 103 -7.34 6.43 14.49
N LEU A 104 -7.31 5.86 13.29
CA LEU A 104 -8.45 5.86 12.37
C LEU A 104 -9.34 4.63 12.60
N ASP A 105 -10.60 4.77 12.23
CA ASP A 105 -11.56 3.68 12.20
C ASP A 105 -11.39 2.86 10.90
N ALA A 106 -10.60 1.80 10.99
CA ALA A 106 -10.38 0.89 9.88
C ALA A 106 -11.63 0.07 9.51
N GLU A 107 -12.55 -0.14 10.45
CA GLU A 107 -13.80 -0.86 10.20
C GLU A 107 -14.71 0.01 9.32
N ALA A 108 -14.91 1.28 9.70
CA ALA A 108 -15.67 2.24 8.89
C ALA A 108 -15.13 2.40 7.46
N VAL A 109 -13.80 2.38 7.28
CA VAL A 109 -13.18 2.41 5.94
C VAL A 109 -13.56 1.17 5.12
N ARG A 110 -13.55 -0.02 5.74
CA ARG A 110 -13.92 -1.27 5.06
C ARG A 110 -15.42 -1.37 4.82
N GLU A 111 -16.25 -0.84 5.72
CA GLU A 111 -17.71 -0.74 5.55
C GLU A 111 -18.06 0.10 4.31
N GLY A 112 -17.46 1.29 4.17
CA GLY A 112 -17.66 2.12 2.98
C GLY A 112 -17.21 1.43 1.69
N ALA A 113 -16.10 0.68 1.74
CA ALA A 113 -15.66 -0.12 0.59
C ALA A 113 -16.62 -1.27 0.27
N LEU A 114 -17.17 -1.93 1.30
CA LEU A 114 -18.14 -3.00 1.15
C LEU A 114 -19.45 -2.50 0.56
N GLU A 115 -19.92 -1.30 0.94
CA GLU A 115 -21.12 -0.69 0.37
C GLU A 115 -21.02 -0.57 -1.16
N ILE A 116 -19.92 0.00 -1.67
CA ILE A 116 -19.68 0.13 -3.11
C ILE A 116 -19.54 -1.23 -3.77
N LEU A 117 -18.86 -2.19 -3.13
CA LEU A 117 -18.71 -3.55 -3.67
C LEU A 117 -20.06 -4.26 -3.80
N THR A 118 -20.90 -4.20 -2.77
CA THR A 118 -22.24 -4.79 -2.76
C THR A 118 -23.10 -4.20 -3.86
N GLN A 119 -23.17 -2.86 -3.96
CA GLN A 119 -23.89 -2.17 -5.04
C GLN A 119 -23.38 -2.59 -6.43
N THR A 120 -22.06 -2.78 -6.57
CA THR A 120 -21.43 -3.21 -7.84
C THR A 120 -21.82 -4.63 -8.22
N LEU A 121 -21.86 -5.56 -7.26
CA LEU A 121 -22.17 -6.97 -7.48
C LEU A 121 -23.67 -7.24 -7.67
N GLU A 122 -24.52 -6.43 -7.05
CA GLU A 122 -25.99 -6.54 -7.12
C GLU A 122 -26.59 -5.82 -8.33
N ALA A 123 -25.82 -4.97 -9.01
CA ALA A 123 -26.30 -4.25 -10.20
C ALA A 123 -26.79 -5.21 -11.29
N GLY A 124 -28.02 -5.01 -11.78
CA GLY A 124 -28.64 -5.85 -12.80
C GLY A 124 -28.10 -5.58 -14.21
N SER A 125 -27.42 -4.45 -14.41
CA SER A 125 -26.78 -4.10 -15.67
C SER A 125 -25.56 -3.18 -15.48
N PRO A 126 -24.68 -3.06 -16.49
CA PRO A 126 -23.58 -2.08 -16.45
C PRO A 126 -24.05 -0.63 -16.28
N ALA A 127 -25.27 -0.29 -16.71
CA ALA A 127 -25.84 1.05 -16.56
C ALA A 127 -26.22 1.38 -15.11
N GLU A 128 -26.34 0.38 -14.24
CA GLU A 128 -26.62 0.53 -12.81
C GLU A 128 -25.34 0.41 -11.96
N ASN A 129 -24.21 0.05 -12.57
CA ASN A 129 -22.94 -0.20 -11.91
C ASN A 129 -21.99 1.00 -12.07
N LEU A 130 -21.78 1.78 -11.01
CA LEU A 130 -20.97 3.00 -11.05
C LEU A 130 -19.52 2.76 -11.52
N PRO A 131 -18.78 1.75 -11.00
CA PRO A 131 -17.46 1.40 -11.56
C PRO A 131 -17.48 1.06 -13.06
N ALA A 132 -18.49 0.33 -13.52
CA ALA A 132 -18.62 -0.03 -14.93
C ALA A 132 -18.88 1.20 -15.82
N GLN A 133 -19.72 2.13 -15.37
CA GLN A 133 -19.95 3.40 -16.05
C GLN A 133 -18.65 4.22 -16.15
N GLY A 134 -17.91 4.36 -15.06
CA GLY A 134 -16.62 5.06 -15.06
C GLY A 134 -15.59 4.43 -16.00
N ALA A 135 -15.51 3.10 -16.02
CA ALA A 135 -14.66 2.35 -16.95
C ALA A 135 -15.09 2.57 -18.41
N ALA A 136 -16.38 2.52 -18.71
CA ALA A 136 -16.92 2.75 -20.05
C ALA A 136 -16.61 4.16 -20.56
N VAL A 137 -16.76 5.18 -19.71
CA VAL A 137 -16.38 6.56 -20.04
C VAL A 137 -14.88 6.65 -20.34
N SER A 138 -14.03 6.12 -19.45
CA SER A 138 -12.57 6.20 -19.65
C SER A 138 -12.12 5.50 -20.93
N ILE A 139 -12.63 4.29 -21.20
CA ILE A 139 -12.27 3.51 -22.40
C ILE A 139 -12.86 4.17 -23.65
N GLY A 140 -14.07 4.71 -23.57
CA GLY A 140 -14.72 5.39 -24.69
C GLY A 140 -13.95 6.64 -25.12
N LEU A 141 -13.53 7.46 -24.15
CA LEU A 141 -12.73 8.66 -24.40
C LEU A 141 -11.35 8.30 -25.01
N GLU A 142 -10.69 7.26 -24.50
CA GLU A 142 -9.42 6.77 -25.06
C GLU A 142 -9.60 6.29 -26.51
N ARG A 143 -10.55 5.38 -26.75
CA ARG A 143 -10.68 4.67 -28.04
C ARG A 143 -11.31 5.50 -29.14
N TYR A 144 -12.33 6.30 -28.83
CA TYR A 144 -13.12 7.00 -29.83
C TYR A 144 -12.76 8.49 -29.96
N HIS A 145 -12.09 9.06 -28.95
CA HIS A 145 -11.73 10.47 -28.93
C HIS A 145 -10.22 10.72 -28.78
N GLY A 146 -9.39 9.67 -28.70
CA GLY A 146 -7.94 9.80 -28.59
C GLY A 146 -7.46 10.42 -27.28
N ILE A 147 -8.31 10.43 -26.24
CA ILE A 147 -7.97 11.02 -24.93
C ILE A 147 -7.17 9.98 -24.13
N GLY A 148 -5.85 10.03 -24.29
CA GLY A 148 -4.92 9.09 -23.64
C GLY A 148 -4.48 9.49 -22.23
N THR A 149 -5.02 10.56 -21.64
CA THR A 149 -4.63 11.07 -20.31
C THR A 149 -5.84 11.16 -19.40
N SER A 150 -5.71 10.66 -18.17
CA SER A 150 -6.70 10.81 -17.10
C SER A 150 -6.11 11.68 -16.00
N VAL A 151 -6.83 12.71 -15.55
CA VAL A 151 -6.36 13.61 -14.48
C VAL A 151 -7.22 13.40 -13.23
N MET A 152 -6.61 12.94 -12.15
CA MET A 152 -7.24 12.96 -10.82
C MET A 152 -6.86 14.26 -10.11
N LEU A 153 -7.80 15.21 -10.10
CA LEU A 153 -7.64 16.52 -9.49
C LEU A 153 -8.22 16.54 -8.07
N ALA A 154 -7.35 16.51 -7.07
CA ALA A 154 -7.73 16.54 -5.66
C ALA A 154 -7.76 17.98 -5.13
N TYR A 155 -8.95 18.54 -4.89
CA TYR A 155 -9.13 19.90 -4.35
C TYR A 155 -8.86 20.03 -2.84
N SER A 156 -8.06 19.11 -2.28
CA SER A 156 -7.71 19.10 -0.86
C SER A 156 -6.34 18.45 -0.69
N ASP A 157 -5.44 19.14 0.02
CA ASP A 157 -4.09 18.63 0.32
C ASP A 157 -4.13 17.26 1.02
N ARG A 158 -5.17 17.04 1.85
CA ARG A 158 -5.38 15.78 2.56
C ARG A 158 -5.64 14.60 1.62
N LEU A 159 -6.06 14.86 0.38
CA LEU A 159 -6.33 13.84 -0.64
C LEU A 159 -5.12 13.62 -1.58
N GLY A 160 -4.00 14.31 -1.38
CA GLY A 160 -2.82 14.17 -2.24
C GLY A 160 -2.27 12.73 -2.30
N SER A 161 -2.25 12.02 -1.16
CA SER A 161 -1.83 10.60 -1.11
C SER A 161 -2.81 9.68 -1.85
N LEU A 162 -4.11 9.98 -1.81
CA LEU A 162 -5.12 9.23 -2.57
C LEU A 162 -4.87 9.36 -4.07
N ALA A 163 -4.60 10.57 -4.55
CA ALA A 163 -4.32 10.80 -5.97
C ALA A 163 -3.03 10.11 -6.44
N ARG A 164 -1.99 10.08 -5.58
CA ARG A 164 -0.75 9.31 -5.86
C ARG A 164 -0.98 7.80 -5.88
N TRP A 165 -1.80 7.29 -4.97
CA TRP A 165 -2.20 5.88 -4.96
C TRP A 165 -2.99 5.52 -6.22
N TYR A 166 -3.98 6.35 -6.61
CA TYR A 166 -4.75 6.16 -7.85
C TYR A 166 -3.83 6.08 -9.08
N ARG A 167 -2.81 6.95 -9.17
CA ARG A 167 -1.83 6.89 -10.26
C ARG A 167 -1.19 5.50 -10.36
N GLN A 168 -0.75 4.93 -9.24
CA GLN A 168 -0.15 3.60 -9.23
C GLN A 168 -1.17 2.53 -9.62
N LEU A 169 -2.34 2.55 -8.98
CA LEU A 169 -3.43 1.62 -9.24
C LEU A 169 -3.75 1.58 -10.75
N TRP A 170 -3.89 2.74 -11.36
CA TRP A 170 -4.30 2.88 -12.75
C TRP A 170 -3.19 2.47 -13.72
N ALA A 171 -2.00 3.07 -13.58
CA ALA A 171 -0.89 2.86 -14.50
C ALA A 171 -0.41 1.40 -14.50
N GLU A 172 -0.22 0.79 -13.32
CA GLU A 172 0.29 -0.58 -13.25
C GLU A 172 -0.75 -1.63 -13.65
N SER A 173 -2.05 -1.31 -13.55
CA SER A 173 -3.13 -2.21 -13.95
C SER A 173 -3.39 -2.18 -15.45
N LEU A 174 -3.47 -0.98 -16.03
CA LEU A 174 -3.95 -0.78 -17.40
C LEU A 174 -2.84 -0.53 -18.41
N GLY A 175 -1.68 -0.04 -17.96
CA GLY A 175 -0.51 0.27 -18.79
C GLY A 175 0.20 -0.99 -19.30
N LYS A 176 -0.47 -1.77 -20.14
CA LYS A 176 -0.02 -3.05 -20.70
C LYS A 176 -0.23 -3.06 -22.21
N GLU A 177 0.66 -3.70 -22.95
CA GLU A 177 0.53 -3.89 -24.41
C GLU A 177 0.31 -2.58 -25.20
N GLY A 178 0.87 -1.46 -24.72
CA GLY A 178 0.66 -0.14 -25.33
C GLY A 178 -0.75 0.44 -25.17
N LYS A 179 -1.56 -0.09 -24.25
CA LYS A 179 -2.90 0.39 -23.90
C LYS A 179 -2.89 1.08 -22.53
N GLY A 180 -3.99 1.77 -22.23
CA GLY A 180 -4.25 2.38 -20.93
C GLY A 180 -3.94 3.86 -20.95
N THR A 181 -4.80 4.63 -20.28
CA THR A 181 -4.60 6.07 -20.16
C THR A 181 -3.47 6.38 -19.17
N THR A 182 -2.69 7.42 -19.47
CA THR A 182 -1.66 7.95 -18.57
C THR A 182 -2.34 8.68 -17.41
N PRO A 183 -2.23 8.18 -16.17
CA PRO A 183 -2.83 8.83 -15.02
C PRO A 183 -1.92 9.94 -14.50
N ILE A 184 -2.46 11.15 -14.43
CA ILE A 184 -1.82 12.31 -13.84
C ILE A 184 -2.55 12.62 -12.54
N TYR A 185 -1.80 12.76 -11.45
CA TYR A 185 -2.33 13.34 -10.22
C TYR A 185 -2.07 14.84 -10.25
N ALA A 186 -3.08 15.62 -9.88
CA ALA A 186 -2.97 17.05 -9.65
C ALA A 186 -3.57 17.34 -8.27
N ALA A 187 -2.85 18.10 -7.45
CA ALA A 187 -3.24 18.51 -6.12
C ALA A 187 -2.86 19.99 -5.97
#